data_AF-A0A0F9N054-F1
#
_entry.id   AF-A0A0F9N054-F1
#
_cell.length_a   1.000
_cell.length_b   1.000
_cell.length_c   1.000
_cell.angle_alpha   90.00
_cell.angle_beta   90.00
_cell.angle_gamma   90.00
#
_symmetry.space_group_name_H-M   'P 1'
#
loop_
_entity.id
_entity.type
_entity.pdbx_description
1 polymer ?
#
loop_
_entity_poly.entity_id
_entity_poly.type
_entity_poly.pdbx_seq_one_letter_code
_entity_poly.pdbx_strand_id
1 'polypeptide(L)' 'MTNLHISTPNKGLQLGTKAPVIDTEDIDGDSVNLIKLLEKHTGVLLDFFRGSW' A
#
# COMPACT_ATOMS: atom_id res chain seq x y z
N MET A 1 10.09 29.35 24.49
CA MET A 1 9.22 28.16 24.40
C MET A 1 8.49 28.20 23.09
N THR A 2 8.70 27.21 22.23
CA THR A 2 7.66 26.54 21.42
C THR A 2 8.28 25.26 20.87
N ASN A 3 8.03 24.15 21.57
CA ASN A 3 8.30 22.82 21.02
C ASN A 3 7.32 22.62 19.87
N LEU A 4 7.80 22.70 18.63
CA LEU A 4 7.03 22.34 17.45
C LEU A 4 6.85 20.82 17.47
N HIS A 5 5.82 20.33 18.14
CA HIS A 5 5.42 18.93 18.07
C HIS A 5 4.80 18.72 16.68
N ILE A 6 5.63 18.38 15.69
CA ILE A 6 5.16 17.86 14.40
C ILE A 6 4.54 16.50 14.72
N SER A 7 3.25 16.48 15.04
CA SER A 7 2.49 15.23 14.97
C SER A 7 2.58 14.78 13.53
N THR A 8 3.31 13.70 13.28
CA THR A 8 3.27 13.10 11.95
C THR A 8 1.81 12.76 11.67
N PRO A 9 1.17 13.34 10.63
CA PRO A 9 -0.21 13.02 10.32
C PRO A 9 -0.29 11.51 10.12
N ASN A 10 -1.31 10.88 10.74
CA ASN A 10 -1.54 9.44 10.76
C ASN A 10 -0.95 8.73 9.54
N LYS A 11 0.16 8.02 9.72
CA LYS A 11 0.86 7.32 8.65
C LYS A 11 0.12 6.02 8.37
N GLY A 12 -0.64 5.97 7.29
CA GLY A 12 -1.35 4.77 6.84
C GLY A 12 -2.78 5.05 6.39
N LEU A 13 -3.38 4.07 5.71
CA LEU A 13 -4.79 4.10 5.34
C LEU A 13 -5.63 3.73 6.57
N GLN A 14 -6.71 4.47 6.83
CA GLN A 14 -7.63 4.13 7.91
C GLN A 14 -8.44 2.88 7.55
N LEU A 15 -8.81 2.08 8.55
CA LEU A 15 -9.65 0.90 8.34
C LEU A 15 -11.00 1.30 7.72
N GLY A 16 -11.49 0.48 6.79
CA GLY A 16 -12.75 0.74 6.06
C GLY A 16 -12.63 1.79 4.96
N THR A 17 -11.47 2.42 4.75
CA THR A 17 -11.23 3.23 3.57
C THR A 17 -11.13 2.35 2.32
N LYS A 18 -11.53 2.90 1.17
CA LYS A 18 -11.34 2.21 -0.11
C LYS A 18 -9.85 2.03 -0.35
N ALA A 19 -9.45 0.81 -0.70
CA ALA A 19 -8.07 0.52 -1.08
C ALA A 19 -7.69 1.38 -2.32
N PRO A 20 -6.47 1.95 -2.35
CA PRO A 20 -5.97 2.64 -3.53
C PRO A 20 -5.84 1.67 -4.69
N VAL A 21 -6.01 2.16 -5.92
CA VAL A 21 -5.71 1.37 -7.11
C VAL A 21 -4.21 1.12 -7.17
N ILE A 22 -3.84 -0.16 -7.29
CA ILE A 22 -2.45 -0.57 -7.53
C ILE A 22 -2.40 -1.15 -8.93
N ASP A 23 -1.55 -0.54 -9.75
CA ASP A 23 -1.25 -0.95 -11.10
C ASP A 23 0.26 -0.80 -11.27
N THR A 24 0.97 -1.93 -11.27
CA THR A 24 2.43 -2.01 -11.24
C THR A 24 2.88 -3.22 -12.04
N GLU A 25 4.19 -3.39 -12.15
CA GLU A 25 4.83 -4.60 -12.68
C GLU A 25 5.57 -5.31 -11.55
N ASP A 26 5.70 -6.63 -11.64
CA ASP A 26 6.56 -7.41 -10.75
C ASP A 26 8.03 -7.42 -11.23
N ILE A 27 8.86 -8.22 -10.58
CA ILE A 27 10.29 -8.30 -10.87
C ILE A 27 10.61 -8.90 -12.25
N ASP A 28 9.68 -9.64 -12.84
CA ASP A 28 9.80 -10.28 -14.14
C ASP A 28 9.18 -9.41 -15.25
N GLY A 29 8.57 -8.28 -14.89
CA GLY A 29 7.90 -7.35 -15.79
C GLY A 29 6.44 -7.70 -16.07
N ASP A 30 5.86 -8.66 -15.34
CA ASP A 30 4.46 -9.04 -15.49
C ASP A 30 3.55 -8.01 -14.81
N SER A 31 2.44 -7.68 -15.47
CA SER A 31 1.48 -6.68 -14.97
C SER A 31 0.72 -7.20 -13.74
N VAL A 32 0.80 -6.45 -12.66
CA VAL A 32 0.09 -6.66 -11.40
C VAL A 32 -0.96 -5.56 -11.21
N ASN A 33 -2.24 -5.94 -11.30
CA ASN A 33 -3.36 -5.03 -11.14
C ASN A 33 -4.29 -5.48 -10.01
N LEU A 34 -4.55 -4.60 -9.05
CA LEU A 34 -5.35 -4.91 -7.86
C LEU A 34 -6.77 -5.39 -8.18
N ILE A 35 -7.43 -4.79 -9.18
CA ILE A 35 -8.80 -5.14 -9.54
C ILE A 35 -8.84 -6.57 -10.05
N LYS A 36 -7.93 -6.93 -10.96
CA LYS A 36 -7.82 -8.30 -11.50
C LYS A 36 -7.49 -9.34 -10.42
N LEU A 37 -6.72 -8.96 -9.39
CA LEU A 37 -6.43 -9.85 -8.26
C LEU A 37 -7.68 -10.10 -7.41
N LEU A 38 -8.46 -9.06 -7.13
CA LEU A 38 -9.69 -9.16 -6.33
C LEU A 38 -10.85 -9.85 -7.07
N GLU A 39 -10.80 -9.95 -8.40
CA GLU A 39 -11.72 -10.80 -9.17
C GLU A 39 -11.47 -12.30 -8.90
N LYS A 40 -10.24 -12.68 -8.54
CA LYS A 40 -9.82 -14.09 -8.34
C LYS A 40 -9.67 -14.47 -6.88
N HIS A 41 -9.48 -13.50 -5.99
CA HIS A 41 -9.15 -13.69 -4.58
C HIS A 41 -10.04 -12.85 -3.68
N THR A 42 -10.41 -13.41 -2.52
CA THR A 42 -11.24 -12.73 -1.52
C THR A 42 -10.60 -11.48 -0.93
N GLY A 43 -9.27 -11.36 -0.99
CA GLY A 43 -8.52 -10.21 -0.50
C GLY A 43 -7.05 -10.29 -0.89
N VAL A 44 -6.33 -9.18 -0.70
CA VAL A 44 -4.90 -9.04 -1.00
C VAL A 44 -4.18 -8.49 0.23
N LEU A 45 -3.05 -9.10 0.59
CA LEU A 45 -2.13 -8.60 1.61
C LEU A 45 -0.99 -7.84 0.91
N LEU A 46 -0.74 -6.60 1.33
CA LEU A 46 0.37 -5.79 0.84
C LEU A 46 1.40 -5.66 1.95
N ASP A 47 2.60 -6.16 1.71
CA ASP A 47 3.72 -6.05 2.62
C ASP A 47 4.75 -5.07 2.06
N PHE A 48 4.99 -3.98 2.79
CA PHE A 48 5.96 -2.96 2.42
C PHE A 48 7.23 -3.17 3.24
N PHE A 49 8.26 -3.73 2.61
CA PHE A 49 9.59 -3.82 3.20
C PHE A 49 10.56 -2.90 2.46
N ARG A 50 11.50 -2.32 3.20
CA ARG A 50 12.68 -1.71 2.60
C ARG A 50 13.61 -2.88 2.30
N GLY A 51 13.89 -3.13 1.01
CA GLY A 51 14.71 -4.26 0.58
C GLY A 51 16.01 -4.38 1.38
N SER A 52 16.55 -5.59 1.48
CA SER A 52 17.93 -5.77 1.90
C SER A 52 18.84 -5.22 0.80
N TRP A 53 19.50 -4.11 1.09
CA TRP A 53 20.64 -3.63 0.31
C TRP A 53 21.78 -4.64 0.37
#